data_AF-A0A7T1MGA2-F1
#
_entry.id   AF-A0A7T1MGA2-F1
#
_cell.length_a   1.000
_cell.length_b   1.000
_cell.length_c   1.000
_cell.angle_alpha   90.00
_cell.angle_beta   90.00
_cell.angle_gamma   90.00
#
_symmetry.space_group_name_H-M   'P 1'
#
loop_
_entity.id
_entity.type
_entity.pdbx_description
1 polymer ?
#
loop_
_entity_poly.entity_id
_entity_poly.type
_entity_poly.pdbx_seq_one_letter_code
_entity_poly.pdbx_strand_id
1 'polypeptide(L)'
;MNKLIKPALSLAVAATLFCGHAEAQSAIKGELQALARKEILRISSKGQLTFVDLSDSSIKKIVPTDNHPEIFSNSSGTLFVLCITGTDKRGGKVPIDIYISKEGGALRLVDINFGDQARKGFMGLEKKGVVRRL
;
A
#
# COMPACT_ATOMS: atom_id res chain seq x y z
N MET A 1 -12.92 37.08 -55.23
CA MET A 1 -13.25 35.77 -54.64
C MET A 1 -11.98 34.93 -54.61
N ASN A 2 -11.48 34.56 -53.43
CA ASN A 2 -10.87 33.26 -53.17
C ASN A 2 -10.56 33.15 -51.67
N LYS A 3 -11.05 32.06 -51.08
CA LYS A 3 -11.20 31.82 -49.65
C LYS A 3 -9.89 31.34 -49.00
N LEU A 4 -9.83 31.62 -47.69
CA LEU A 4 -8.91 31.07 -46.68
C LEU A 4 -8.64 29.58 -46.85
N ILE A 5 -7.39 29.17 -46.62
CA ILE A 5 -7.08 27.85 -46.08
C ILE A 5 -6.00 28.03 -45.00
N LYS A 6 -6.41 27.95 -43.73
CA LYS A 6 -5.49 27.84 -42.58
C LYS A 6 -5.15 26.35 -42.38
N PRO A 7 -3.88 25.96 -42.12
CA PRO A 7 -3.58 24.63 -41.64
C PRO A 7 -3.82 24.61 -40.12
N ALA A 8 -4.92 23.99 -39.70
CA ALA A 8 -5.15 23.63 -38.30
C ALA A 8 -5.21 22.11 -38.23
N LEU A 9 -4.05 21.45 -38.15
CA LEU A 9 -4.02 20.02 -37.85
C LEU A 9 -2.67 19.61 -37.30
N SER A 10 -2.58 19.49 -35.98
CA SER A 10 -1.82 18.46 -35.24
C SER A 10 -1.69 18.87 -33.77
N LEU A 11 -2.73 18.63 -32.97
CA LEU A 11 -2.58 18.66 -31.52
C LEU A 11 -3.63 17.76 -30.84
N ALA A 12 -3.52 16.44 -30.99
CA ALA A 12 -4.36 15.51 -30.22
C ALA A 12 -3.79 14.09 -30.17
N VAL A 13 -2.56 13.91 -29.65
CA VAL A 13 -2.03 12.54 -29.37
C VAL A 13 -1.46 12.40 -27.94
N ALA A 14 -1.38 13.47 -27.14
CA ALA A 14 -0.78 13.38 -25.81
C ALA A 14 -1.75 13.00 -24.67
N ALA A 15 -3.08 13.04 -24.88
CA ALA A 15 -4.05 12.93 -23.79
C ALA A 15 -4.45 11.49 -23.43
N THR A 16 -4.23 10.50 -24.30
CA THR A 16 -4.64 9.10 -24.05
C THR A 16 -3.68 8.34 -23.12
N LEU A 17 -2.40 8.75 -23.04
CA LEU A 17 -1.39 8.06 -22.23
C LEU A 17 -1.49 8.36 -20.72
N PHE A 18 -2.00 9.52 -20.34
CA PHE A 18 -2.11 9.90 -18.92
C PHE A 18 -3.33 9.29 -18.23
N CYS A 19 -4.43 9.07 -18.97
CA CYS A 19 -5.66 8.55 -18.39
C CYS A 19 -5.49 7.08 -17.96
N GLY A 20 -4.87 6.24 -18.80
CA GLY A 20 -4.66 4.82 -18.49
C GLY A 20 -3.71 4.57 -17.31
N HIS A 21 -2.77 5.47 -17.03
CA HIS A 21 -1.83 5.31 -15.91
C HIS A 21 -2.50 5.54 -14.54
N ALA A 22 -3.36 6.57 -14.44
CA ALA A 22 -4.08 6.89 -13.21
C ALA A 22 -5.13 5.81 -12.88
N GLU A 23 -5.83 5.29 -13.87
CA GLU A 23 -6.81 4.21 -13.69
C GLU A 23 -6.15 2.90 -13.25
N ALA A 24 -5.03 2.51 -13.88
CA ALA A 24 -4.28 1.33 -13.49
C ALA A 24 -3.70 1.44 -12.06
N GLN A 25 -3.24 2.63 -11.67
CA GLN A 25 -2.74 2.91 -10.31
C GLN A 25 -3.87 2.88 -9.28
N SER A 26 -5.08 3.33 -9.63
CA SER A 26 -6.26 3.21 -8.78
C SER A 26 -6.70 1.75 -8.61
N ALA A 27 -6.72 0.97 -9.70
CA ALA A 27 -7.08 -0.44 -9.69
C ALA A 27 -6.16 -1.27 -8.78
N ILE A 28 -4.83 -1.12 -8.91
CA ILE A 28 -3.89 -1.85 -8.07
C ILE A 28 -4.01 -1.49 -6.59
N LYS A 29 -4.25 -0.21 -6.25
CA LYS A 29 -4.50 0.21 -4.86
C LYS A 29 -5.74 -0.48 -4.29
N GLY A 30 -6.81 -0.60 -5.08
CA GLY A 30 -8.02 -1.31 -4.69
C GLY A 30 -7.77 -2.80 -4.40
N GLU A 31 -7.04 -3.49 -5.29
CA GLU A 31 -6.67 -4.89 -5.11
C GLU A 31 -5.82 -5.12 -3.86
N LEU A 32 -4.81 -4.26 -3.64
CA LEU A 32 -3.95 -4.31 -2.47
C LEU A 32 -4.74 -4.12 -1.17
N GLN A 33 -5.65 -3.14 -1.13
CA GLN A 33 -6.51 -2.91 0.03
C GLN A 33 -7.46 -4.07 0.28
N ALA A 34 -8.05 -4.65 -0.77
CA ALA A 34 -8.93 -5.80 -0.65
C ALA A 34 -8.18 -7.03 -0.10
N LEU A 35 -6.98 -7.30 -0.60
CA LEU A 35 -6.14 -8.39 -0.12
C LEU A 35 -5.75 -8.18 1.35
N ALA A 36 -5.27 -6.99 1.72
CA ALA A 36 -4.90 -6.69 3.10
C ALA A 36 -6.09 -6.82 4.05
N ARG A 37 -7.27 -6.30 3.69
CA ARG A 37 -8.50 -6.45 4.50
C ARG A 37 -8.87 -7.92 4.68
N LYS A 38 -8.82 -8.72 3.61
CA LYS A 38 -9.09 -10.15 3.67
C LYS A 38 -8.13 -10.87 4.63
N GLU A 39 -6.84 -10.57 4.55
CA GLU A 39 -5.83 -11.20 5.41
C GLU A 39 -5.96 -10.77 6.86
N ILE A 40 -6.18 -9.48 7.14
CA ILE A 40 -6.48 -8.98 8.48
C ILE A 40 -7.69 -9.71 9.06
N LEU A 41 -8.79 -9.82 8.32
CA LEU A 41 -9.98 -10.53 8.77
C LEU A 41 -9.71 -12.01 9.04
N ARG A 42 -8.91 -12.66 8.20
CA ARG A 42 -8.55 -14.08 8.33
C ARG A 42 -7.75 -14.37 9.60
N ILE A 43 -6.80 -13.50 9.96
CA ILE A 43 -5.93 -13.70 11.13
C ILE A 43 -6.48 -13.03 12.40
N SER A 44 -7.53 -12.21 12.28
CA SER A 44 -8.18 -11.58 13.41
C SER A 44 -9.05 -12.57 14.17
N SER A 45 -9.02 -12.48 15.50
CA SER A 45 -9.96 -13.17 16.37
C SER A 45 -10.73 -12.14 17.19
N LYS A 46 -12.07 -12.16 17.11
CA LYS A 46 -12.94 -11.16 17.75
C LYS A 46 -12.55 -9.70 17.42
N GLY A 47 -12.14 -9.46 16.17
CA GLY A 47 -11.71 -8.12 15.70
C GLY A 47 -10.33 -7.68 16.20
N GLN A 48 -9.54 -8.59 16.79
CA GLN A 48 -8.19 -8.30 17.29
C GLN A 48 -7.14 -9.12 16.55
N LEU A 49 -6.05 -8.47 16.16
CA LEU A 49 -4.82 -9.11 15.72
C LEU A 49 -4.01 -9.50 16.95
N THR A 50 -3.63 -10.76 17.05
CA THR A 50 -2.75 -11.26 18.11
C THR A 50 -1.39 -11.57 17.51
N PHE A 51 -0.32 -11.02 18.09
CA PHE A 51 1.04 -11.28 17.65
C PHE A 51 1.97 -11.45 18.86
N VAL A 52 3.09 -12.12 18.62
CA VAL A 52 4.16 -12.31 19.61
C VAL A 52 5.17 -11.19 19.39
N ASP A 53 5.37 -10.35 20.40
CA ASP A 53 6.42 -9.35 20.41
C ASP A 53 7.69 -9.94 21.03
N LEU A 54 8.67 -10.21 20.18
CA LEU A 54 9.94 -10.79 20.59
C LEU A 54 10.85 -9.77 21.30
N SER A 55 10.58 -8.47 21.21
CA SER A 55 11.41 -7.44 21.86
C SER A 55 11.22 -7.41 23.38
N ASP A 56 10.02 -7.71 23.86
CA ASP A 56 9.68 -7.78 25.29
C ASP A 56 9.12 -9.15 25.72
N SER A 57 9.22 -10.17 24.85
CA SER A 57 8.76 -11.53 25.09
C SER A 57 7.29 -11.61 25.53
N SER A 58 6.41 -10.82 24.91
CA SER A 58 5.00 -10.74 25.27
C SER A 58 4.05 -11.06 24.11
N ILE A 59 2.83 -11.47 24.44
CA ILE A 59 1.75 -11.59 23.46
C ILE A 59 0.93 -10.31 23.51
N LYS A 60 0.81 -9.65 22.35
CA LYS A 60 0.08 -8.38 22.21
C LYS A 60 -1.16 -8.57 21.36
N LYS A 61 -2.18 -7.77 21.67
CA LYS A 61 -3.45 -7.72 20.94
C LYS A 61 -3.70 -6.30 20.48
N ILE A 62 -4.01 -6.14 19.19
CA ILE A 62 -4.23 -4.86 18.55
C ILE A 62 -5.57 -4.89 17.83
N VAL A 63 -6.35 -3.82 17.98
CA VAL A 63 -7.52 -3.55 17.15
C VAL A 63 -7.08 -2.65 15.99
N PRO A 64 -7.15 -3.07 14.72
CA PRO A 64 -6.89 -2.19 13.59
C PRO A 64 -7.87 -1.01 13.58
N THR A 65 -7.38 0.21 13.37
CA THR A 65 -8.21 1.44 13.45
C THR A 65 -8.17 2.29 12.18
N ASP A 66 -7.20 2.09 11.30
CA ASP A 66 -7.08 2.85 10.05
C ASP A 66 -7.79 2.14 8.88
N ASN A 67 -8.66 2.87 8.18
CA ASN A 67 -9.39 2.38 7.02
C ASN A 67 -8.68 2.68 5.69
N HIS A 68 -7.67 3.55 5.70
CA HIS A 68 -6.99 4.06 4.51
C HIS A 68 -5.47 3.90 4.61
N PRO A 69 -4.93 2.73 4.20
CA PRO A 69 -3.49 2.51 4.26
C PRO A 69 -2.73 3.48 3.37
N GLU A 70 -1.59 3.96 3.87
CA GLU A 70 -0.55 4.51 3.00
C GLU A 70 0.12 3.34 2.26
N ILE A 71 0.19 3.43 0.93
CA ILE A 71 0.71 2.34 0.10
C ILE A 71 2.03 2.78 -0.52
N PHE A 72 3.03 1.91 -0.44
CA PHE A 72 4.34 2.11 -1.02
C PHE A 72 4.66 0.96 -1.96
N SER A 73 5.51 1.22 -2.96
CA SER A 73 6.00 0.24 -3.91
C SER A 73 7.49 0.40 -4.14
N ASN A 74 8.20 -0.69 -4.41
CA ASN A 74 9.52 -0.61 -5.03
C ASN A 74 9.43 -0.13 -6.49
N SER A 75 10.57 0.20 -7.09
CA SER A 75 10.64 0.70 -8.48
C SER A 75 10.12 -0.28 -9.53
N SER A 76 10.15 -1.59 -9.26
CA SER A 76 9.66 -2.62 -10.18
C SER A 76 8.16 -2.91 -10.05
N GLY A 77 7.46 -2.38 -9.05
CA GLY A 77 6.05 -2.71 -8.81
C GLY A 77 5.82 -4.17 -8.41
N THR A 78 6.84 -4.82 -7.84
CA THR A 78 6.80 -6.23 -7.44
C THR A 78 6.69 -6.43 -5.93
N LEU A 79 6.93 -5.37 -5.15
CA LEU A 79 6.77 -5.37 -3.70
C LEU A 79 5.96 -4.14 -3.30
N PHE A 80 4.94 -4.37 -2.49
CA PHE A 80 4.07 -3.35 -1.93
C PHE A 80 4.08 -3.41 -0.41
N VAL A 81 3.95 -2.26 0.23
CA VAL A 81 3.78 -2.15 1.69
C VAL A 81 2.57 -1.28 1.96
N LEU A 82 1.62 -1.80 2.74
CA LEU A 82 0.46 -1.07 3.22
C LEU A 82 0.68 -0.78 4.71
N CYS A 83 0.80 0.50 5.03
CA CYS A 83 0.98 0.99 6.39
C CYS A 83 -0.38 1.38 6.96
N ILE A 84 -0.81 0.71 8.03
CA ILE A 84 -1.99 1.08 8.82
C ILE A 84 -1.60 1.32 10.28
N THR A 85 -2.58 1.74 11.07
CA THR A 85 -2.48 1.88 12.52
C THR A 85 -3.50 0.97 13.19
N GLY A 86 -3.12 0.43 14.35
CA GLY A 86 -4.07 -0.15 15.29
C GLY A 86 -3.88 0.42 16.69
N THR A 87 -4.70 -0.04 17.62
CA THR A 87 -4.72 0.39 19.02
C THR A 87 -4.58 -0.81 19.95
N ASP A 88 -3.69 -0.71 20.94
CA ASP A 88 -3.51 -1.73 21.97
C ASP A 88 -4.52 -1.58 23.13
N LYS A 89 -4.46 -2.50 24.10
CA LYS A 89 -5.34 -2.50 25.29
C LYS A 89 -5.20 -1.26 26.19
N ARG A 90 -4.14 -0.48 26.04
CA ARG A 90 -3.86 0.75 26.81
C ARG A 90 -4.25 2.02 26.02
N GLY A 91 -4.81 1.87 24.82
CA GLY A 91 -5.09 2.99 23.93
C GLY A 91 -3.86 3.47 23.13
N GLY A 92 -2.72 2.78 23.23
CA GLY A 92 -1.51 3.10 22.50
C GLY A 92 -1.66 2.80 21.01
N LYS A 93 -1.20 3.72 20.15
CA LYS A 93 -1.13 3.48 18.70
C LYS A 93 0.01 2.52 18.40
N VAL A 94 -0.27 1.51 17.57
CA VAL A 94 0.73 0.55 17.12
C VAL A 94 0.70 0.51 15.59
N PRO A 95 1.82 0.79 14.91
CA PRO A 95 1.89 0.65 13.46
C PRO A 95 1.79 -0.82 13.06
N ILE A 96 1.15 -1.06 11.92
CA ILE A 96 1.06 -2.37 11.29
C ILE A 96 1.47 -2.19 9.82
N ASP A 97 2.42 -3.00 9.37
CA ASP A 97 2.96 -2.97 8.02
C ASP A 97 2.69 -4.29 7.31
N ILE A 98 1.95 -4.24 6.22
CA ILE A 98 1.49 -5.41 5.47
C ILE A 98 2.26 -5.47 4.16
N TYR A 99 3.10 -6.48 4.02
CA TYR A 99 3.99 -6.67 2.88
C TYR A 99 3.36 -7.63 1.88
N ILE A 100 3.28 -7.21 0.62
CA ILE A 100 2.66 -7.96 -0.46
C ILE A 100 3.63 -8.03 -1.64
N SER A 101 3.89 -9.23 -2.16
CA SER A 101 4.62 -9.41 -3.42
C SER A 101 3.67 -9.56 -4.60
N LYS A 102 4.14 -9.19 -5.79
CA LYS A 102 3.48 -9.49 -7.07
C LYS A 102 4.37 -10.40 -7.89
N GLU A 103 3.92 -11.62 -8.11
CA GLU A 103 4.64 -12.68 -8.83
C GLU A 103 3.72 -13.31 -9.87
N GLY A 104 4.14 -13.34 -11.13
CA GLY A 104 3.31 -13.87 -12.23
C GLY A 104 1.96 -13.16 -12.38
N GLY A 105 1.87 -11.89 -11.98
CA GLY A 105 0.64 -11.10 -11.98
C GLY A 105 -0.24 -11.29 -10.74
N ALA A 106 0.02 -12.27 -9.89
CA ALA A 106 -0.74 -12.52 -8.66
C ALA A 106 -0.14 -11.77 -7.46
N LEU A 107 -1.02 -11.19 -6.64
CA LEU A 107 -0.65 -10.58 -5.36
C LEU A 107 -0.65 -11.62 -4.25
N ARG A 108 0.40 -11.63 -3.42
CA ARG A 108 0.55 -12.56 -2.29
C ARG A 108 1.02 -11.83 -1.04
N LEU A 109 0.39 -12.13 0.09
CA LEU A 109 0.88 -11.68 1.39
C LEU A 109 2.24 -12.34 1.65
N VAL A 110 3.24 -11.52 1.99
CA VAL A 110 4.58 -11.97 2.38
C VAL A 110 4.69 -11.99 3.89
N ASP A 111 4.34 -10.87 4.53
CA ASP A 111 4.54 -10.68 5.96
C ASP A 111 3.62 -9.59 6.52
N ILE A 112 3.42 -9.61 7.84
CA ILE A 112 2.76 -8.54 8.59
C ILE A 112 3.62 -8.23 9.81
N ASN A 113 4.18 -7.03 9.82
CA ASN A 113 4.99 -6.55 10.92
C ASN A 113 4.22 -5.57 11.80
N PHE A 114 4.55 -5.60 13.09
CA PHE A 114 3.89 -4.81 14.11
C PHE A 114 4.93 -3.97 14.86
N GLY A 115 4.55 -2.76 15.25
CA GLY A 115 5.35 -1.92 16.13
C GLY A 115 6.41 -1.08 15.44
N ASP A 116 6.92 -0.09 16.19
CA ASP A 116 7.74 0.99 15.64
C ASP A 116 9.10 0.52 15.12
N GLN A 117 9.65 -0.57 15.67
CA GLN A 117 10.97 -1.05 15.25
C GLN A 117 10.95 -1.53 13.80
N ALA A 118 9.93 -2.31 13.43
CA ALA A 118 9.75 -2.75 12.04
C ALA A 118 9.50 -1.54 11.12
N ARG A 119 8.61 -0.63 11.52
CA ARG A 119 8.30 0.59 10.77
C ARG A 119 9.54 1.45 10.54
N LYS A 120 10.42 1.63 11.55
CA LYS A 120 11.67 2.39 11.42
C LYS A 120 12.58 1.81 10.34
N GLY A 121 12.70 0.47 10.28
CA GLY A 121 13.44 -0.21 9.22
C GLY A 121 12.87 0.11 7.84
N PHE A 122 11.55 0.00 7.69
CA PHE A 122 10.84 0.34 6.44
C PHE A 122 11.02 1.82 6.03
N MET A 123 10.85 2.76 6.96
CA MET A 123 11.07 4.19 6.71
C MET A 123 12.50 4.50 6.25
N GLY A 124 13.47 3.68 6.67
CA GLY A 124 14.84 3.74 6.15
C GLY A 124 14.94 3.40 4.66
N LEU A 125 14.10 2.49 4.15
CA LEU A 125 14.02 2.13 2.73
C LEU A 125 13.40 3.25 1.91
N GLU A 126 12.36 3.90 2.42
CA GLU A 126 11.73 5.06 1.78
C GLU A 126 12.71 6.21 1.65
N LYS A 127 13.43 6.56 2.74
CA LYS A 127 14.45 7.63 2.73
C LYS A 127 15.58 7.37 1.72
N LYS A 128 15.92 6.10 1.48
CA LYS A 128 16.90 5.68 0.48
C LYS A 128 16.34 5.62 -0.95
N GLY A 129 15.04 5.88 -1.12
CA GLY A 129 14.36 5.83 -2.42
C GLY A 129 14.14 4.42 -2.97
N VAL A 130 14.32 3.37 -2.14
CA VAL A 130 14.13 1.96 -2.51
C VAL A 130 12.64 1.67 -2.71
N VAL A 131 11.80 2.29 -1.88
CA VAL A 131 10.34 2.28 -2.00
C VAL A 131 9.83 3.71 -2.10
N ARG A 132 8.70 3.90 -2.77
CA ARG A 132 8.04 5.19 -2.96
C ARG A 132 6.56 5.05 -2.74
N ARG A 133 5.95 6.12 -2.23
CA ARG A 133 4.51 6.19 -2.05
C ARG A 133 3.80 6.08 -3.41
N LEU A 134 2.80 5.22 -3.47
CA LEU A 134 1.89 5.08 -4.61
C LEU A 134 0.77 6.11 -4.55
#